data_AF-A0A238FB66-F1
#
_entry.id   AF-A0A238FB66-F1
#
_cell.length_a   1.000
_cell.length_b   1.000
_cell.length_c   1.000
_cell.angle_alpha   90.00
_cell.angle_beta   90.00
_cell.angle_gamma   90.00
#
_symmetry.space_group_name_H-M   'P 1'
#
loop_
_entity.id
_entity.type
_entity.pdbx_description
1 polymer ?
#
loop_
_entity_poly.entity_id
_entity_poly.type
_entity_poly.pdbx_seq_one_letter_code
_entity_poly.pdbx_strand_id
1 'polypeptide(L)'
;MVRHAKNNTNASTFTYAERQMLKDGSKRERLGRDAMKNFNACSLCLQVARDPKTCDEGHLYCHECILSALVAQKKDMQRQQAILERMRLEAQLEMKNAREAARQRVLDEFESSQNGLGSGVIDGKAQRRSKVGNGNGAESKVGEKRKAGAFELDENEVEKLAEEATVEALNRTAEELAEQSKAKLPNFWLPSLTPSATPDSVLDVKLQTLCHATKPPHPVSLKTLTNVKFEVDASDSIKGVACICPVCRKSLTNNVKAHVVRSCGHVVCGTCMETLCIPDKQCAHCGTPTMEKKKKGQAFIELRREGTGFAAGGQAEAKKYDLPFQG
;
A
#
# COMPACT_ATOMS: atom_id res chain seq x y z
N MET A 1 33.51 48.26 31.40
CA MET A 1 32.57 47.20 30.98
C MET A 1 32.12 47.49 29.57
N VAL A 2 32.68 46.79 28.59
CA VAL A 2 32.31 46.93 27.18
C VAL A 2 30.84 46.55 27.07
N ARG A 3 30.00 47.51 26.67
CA ARG A 3 28.59 47.26 26.36
C ARG A 3 28.60 46.39 25.10
N HIS A 4 28.59 45.07 25.27
CA HIS A 4 28.26 44.16 24.17
C HIS A 4 26.90 44.63 23.65
N ALA A 5 26.89 45.16 22.43
CA ALA A 5 25.66 45.49 21.75
C ALA A 5 24.79 44.23 21.79
N LYS A 6 23.62 44.34 22.41
CA LYS A 6 22.58 43.30 22.39
C LYS A 6 22.04 43.26 20.96
N ASN A 7 22.85 42.72 20.05
CA ASN A 7 22.36 42.34 18.74
C ASN A 7 21.47 41.12 19.00
N ASN A 8 20.15 41.29 18.81
CA ASN A 8 19.23 40.18 18.48
C ASN A 8 20.00 39.30 17.49
N THR A 9 20.13 37.98 17.58
CA THR A 9 21.04 37.09 16.82
C THR A 9 22.37 36.71 17.47
N ASN A 10 22.84 37.35 18.54
CA ASN A 10 24.08 36.92 19.23
C ASN A 10 23.82 35.98 20.43
N ALA A 11 22.56 35.60 20.66
CA ALA A 11 22.18 34.61 21.66
C ALA A 11 22.31 33.19 21.10
N SER A 12 22.75 32.24 21.92
CA SER A 12 22.85 30.81 21.56
C SER A 12 21.48 30.16 21.27
N THR A 13 20.40 30.83 21.63
CA THR A 13 19.03 30.42 21.32
C THR A 13 18.34 31.55 20.58
N PHE A 14 17.79 31.24 19.41
CA PHE A 14 16.97 32.20 18.69
C PHE A 14 15.74 32.57 19.52
N THR A 15 15.36 33.83 19.53
CA THR A 15 14.05 34.25 20.06
C THR A 15 12.92 33.86 19.08
N TYR A 16 11.66 33.94 19.50
CA TYR A 16 10.52 33.66 18.61
C TYR A 16 10.52 34.58 17.37
N ALA A 17 10.83 35.87 17.57
CA ALA A 17 10.93 36.84 16.48
C ALA A 17 12.06 36.50 15.50
N GLU A 18 13.23 36.09 16.00
CA GLU A 18 14.34 35.68 15.15
C GLU A 18 14.01 34.37 14.39
N ARG A 19 13.32 33.42 15.02
CA ARG A 19 12.83 32.21 14.32
C ARG A 19 11.82 32.51 13.22
N GLN A 20 11.01 33.56 13.37
CA GLN A 20 10.11 34.00 12.31
C GLN A 20 10.84 34.72 11.16
N MET A 21 11.96 35.40 11.45
CA MET A 21 12.80 36.04 10.43
C MET A 21 13.64 35.03 9.63
N LEU A 22 14.03 33.91 10.26
CA LEU A 22 14.73 32.83 9.57
C LEU A 22 13.81 32.18 8.52
N LYS A 23 14.36 31.99 7.31
CA LYS A 23 13.66 31.28 6.23
C LYS A 23 13.80 29.76 6.33
N ASP A 24 14.45 29.25 7.35
CA ASP A 24 14.80 27.84 7.48
C ASP A 24 13.97 27.13 8.55
N GLY A 25 13.75 25.83 8.38
CA GLY A 25 13.02 25.00 9.33
C GLY A 25 11.53 24.83 9.05
N SER A 26 10.77 24.39 10.05
CA SER A 26 9.33 24.14 9.91
C SER A 26 8.51 25.43 10.02
N LYS A 27 7.97 25.90 8.91
CA LYS A 27 7.02 27.02 8.86
C LYS A 27 5.59 26.52 8.99
N ARG A 28 4.79 27.25 9.76
CA ARG A 28 3.35 27.01 9.90
C ARG A 28 2.61 28.28 9.54
N GLU A 29 1.67 28.20 8.62
CA GLU A 29 0.85 29.34 8.22
C GLU A 29 -0.62 28.95 8.22
N ARG A 30 -1.46 29.88 8.70
CA ARG A 30 -2.91 29.70 8.69
C ARG A 30 -3.45 30.05 7.31
N LEU A 31 -4.13 29.08 6.70
CA LEU A 31 -4.73 29.24 5.40
C LEU A 31 -6.01 30.09 5.50
N GLY A 32 -6.15 31.04 4.59
CA GLY A 32 -7.35 31.87 4.45
C GLY A 32 -8.54 31.12 3.85
N ARG A 33 -9.69 31.80 3.74
CA ARG A 33 -10.92 31.22 3.18
C ARG A 33 -10.73 30.77 1.73
N ASP A 34 -9.93 31.48 0.96
CA ASP A 34 -9.73 31.25 -0.48
C ASP A 34 -8.95 29.96 -0.77
N ALA A 35 -8.19 29.46 0.21
CA ALA A 35 -7.47 28.20 0.12
C ALA A 35 -8.36 26.99 0.45
N MET A 36 -9.60 27.21 0.92
CA MET A 36 -10.52 26.15 1.31
C MET A 36 -11.55 25.89 0.23
N LYS A 37 -11.82 24.61 -0.02
CA LYS A 37 -12.84 24.17 -0.95
C LYS A 37 -14.25 24.55 -0.45
N ASN A 38 -15.12 24.99 -1.36
CA ASN A 38 -16.54 25.20 -1.07
C ASN A 38 -17.27 23.86 -0.85
N PHE A 39 -18.29 23.86 0.01
CA PHE A 39 -19.03 22.64 0.39
C PHE A 39 -19.70 21.94 -0.81
N ASN A 40 -20.10 22.70 -1.84
CA ASN A 40 -20.74 22.20 -3.06
C ASN A 40 -19.77 22.01 -4.24
N ALA A 41 -18.47 22.15 -4.01
CA ALA A 41 -17.47 21.97 -5.07
C ALA A 41 -17.06 20.50 -5.25
N CYS A 42 -16.58 20.16 -6.44
CA CYS A 42 -15.99 18.87 -6.76
C CYS A 42 -14.55 18.77 -6.24
N SER A 43 -14.14 17.63 -5.66
CA SER A 43 -12.77 17.43 -5.16
C SER A 43 -11.72 17.25 -6.28
N LEU A 44 -12.15 17.05 -7.53
CA LEU A 44 -11.25 16.87 -8.67
C LEU A 44 -11.08 18.17 -9.47
N CYS A 45 -12.18 18.85 -9.81
CA CYS A 45 -12.12 20.08 -10.62
C CYS A 45 -12.25 21.38 -9.81
N LEU A 46 -12.54 21.31 -8.50
CA LEU A 46 -12.70 22.46 -7.59
C LEU A 46 -13.80 23.48 -7.95
N GLN A 47 -14.51 23.27 -9.05
CA GLN A 47 -15.70 24.03 -9.44
C GLN A 47 -16.96 23.49 -8.75
N VAL A 48 -18.06 24.25 -8.79
CA VAL A 48 -19.38 23.80 -8.35
C VAL A 48 -19.73 22.48 -9.04
N ALA A 49 -20.09 21.48 -8.25
CA ALA A 49 -20.27 20.13 -8.76
C ALA A 49 -21.50 20.02 -9.67
N ARG A 50 -21.29 19.51 -10.89
CA ARG A 50 -22.35 19.15 -11.85
C ARG A 50 -22.76 17.71 -11.63
N ASP A 51 -24.06 17.45 -11.47
CA ASP A 51 -24.61 16.15 -11.09
C ASP A 51 -23.81 15.50 -9.95
N PRO A 52 -23.87 16.10 -8.75
CA PRO A 52 -22.95 15.77 -7.70
C PRO A 52 -23.11 14.32 -7.24
N LYS A 53 -21.98 13.64 -7.05
CA LYS A 53 -21.88 12.30 -6.46
C LYS A 53 -20.98 12.31 -5.25
N THR A 54 -21.28 11.48 -4.27
CA THR A 54 -20.48 11.32 -3.06
C THR A 54 -19.93 9.91 -2.89
N CYS A 55 -18.72 9.82 -2.36
CA CYS A 55 -18.20 8.57 -1.79
C CYS A 55 -18.72 8.35 -0.37
N ASP A 56 -18.43 7.18 0.21
CA ASP A 56 -18.86 6.81 1.56
C ASP A 56 -18.25 7.69 2.66
N GLU A 57 -17.07 8.29 2.42
CA GLU A 57 -16.43 9.27 3.32
C GLU A 57 -16.92 10.72 3.09
N GLY A 58 -17.86 10.94 2.16
CA GLY A 58 -18.48 12.24 1.96
C GLY A 58 -17.72 13.25 1.12
N HIS A 59 -16.79 12.81 0.27
CA HIS A 59 -16.21 13.69 -0.76
C HIS A 59 -17.16 13.85 -1.94
N LEU A 60 -17.36 15.10 -2.35
CA LEU A 60 -18.18 15.49 -3.49
C LEU A 60 -17.40 15.50 -4.81
N TYR A 61 -18.01 14.97 -5.86
CA TYR A 61 -17.47 14.92 -7.22
C TYR A 61 -18.52 15.31 -8.25
N CYS A 62 -18.09 15.84 -9.39
CA CYS A 62 -18.93 15.83 -10.59
C CYS A 62 -19.05 14.40 -11.11
N HIS A 63 -20.18 14.08 -11.73
CA HIS A 63 -20.41 12.78 -12.37
C HIS A 63 -19.28 12.43 -13.36
N GLU A 64 -18.97 13.32 -14.29
CA GLU A 64 -17.95 13.07 -15.32
C GLU A 64 -16.54 12.92 -14.73
N CYS A 65 -16.17 13.79 -13.78
CA CYS A 65 -14.84 13.76 -13.17
C CYS A 65 -14.58 12.46 -12.41
N ILE A 66 -15.55 11.95 -11.64
CA ILE A 66 -15.33 10.69 -10.91
C ILE A 66 -15.30 9.50 -11.86
N LEU A 67 -16.10 9.50 -12.92
CA LEU A 67 -16.07 8.43 -13.91
C LEU A 67 -14.74 8.38 -14.65
N SER A 68 -14.22 9.53 -15.10
CA SER A 68 -12.94 9.59 -15.80
C SER A 68 -11.79 9.15 -14.89
N ALA A 69 -11.79 9.56 -13.62
CA ALA A 69 -10.81 9.13 -12.63
C ALA A 69 -10.86 7.61 -12.39
N LEU A 70 -12.05 7.02 -12.24
CA LEU A 70 -12.20 5.58 -12.04
C LEU A 70 -11.78 4.77 -13.28
N VAL A 71 -12.07 5.27 -14.49
CA VAL A 71 -11.63 4.63 -15.73
C VAL A 71 -10.12 4.71 -15.88
N ALA A 72 -9.50 5.84 -15.56
CA ALA A 72 -8.04 5.99 -15.58
C ALA A 72 -7.38 5.01 -14.60
N GLN A 73 -7.85 4.96 -13.34
CA GLN A 73 -7.34 4.02 -12.35
C GLN A 73 -7.47 2.56 -12.79
N LYS A 74 -8.60 2.17 -13.40
CA LYS A 74 -8.76 0.80 -13.92
C LYS A 74 -7.79 0.48 -15.06
N LYS A 75 -7.52 1.43 -15.96
CA LYS A 75 -6.53 1.26 -17.03
C LYS A 75 -5.12 1.10 -16.45
N ASP A 76 -4.78 1.90 -15.44
CA ASP A 76 -3.47 1.81 -14.80
C ASP A 76 -3.32 0.51 -14.00
N MET A 77 -4.36 0.06 -13.31
CA MET A 77 -4.39 -1.26 -12.68
C MET A 77 -4.20 -2.39 -13.69
N GLN A 78 -4.86 -2.33 -14.85
CA GLN A 78 -4.69 -3.33 -15.92
C GLN A 78 -3.26 -3.33 -16.48
N ARG A 79 -2.66 -2.14 -16.69
CA ARG A 79 -1.26 -2.02 -17.14
C ARG A 79 -0.31 -2.62 -16.11
N GLN A 80 -0.50 -2.30 -14.84
CA GLN A 80 0.31 -2.83 -13.75
C GLN A 80 0.16 -4.35 -13.64
N GLN A 81 -1.06 -4.88 -13.76
CA GLN A 81 -1.31 -6.32 -13.78
C GLN A 81 -0.60 -7.01 -14.93
N ALA A 82 -0.69 -6.48 -16.16
CA ALA A 82 -0.01 -7.05 -17.31
C ALA A 82 1.52 -7.05 -17.15
N ILE A 83 2.09 -5.98 -16.57
CA ILE A 83 3.53 -5.92 -16.26
C ILE A 83 3.91 -6.98 -15.22
N LEU A 84 3.14 -7.09 -14.14
CA LEU A 84 3.37 -8.08 -13.08
C LEU A 84 3.22 -9.51 -13.59
N GLU A 85 2.22 -9.78 -14.43
CA GLU A 85 2.00 -11.08 -15.06
C GLU A 85 3.17 -11.45 -15.99
N ARG A 86 3.65 -10.50 -16.80
CA ARG A 86 4.84 -10.71 -17.63
C ARG A 86 6.08 -11.02 -16.79
N MET A 87 6.34 -10.24 -15.74
CA MET A 87 7.46 -10.49 -14.83
C MET A 87 7.34 -11.85 -14.12
N ARG A 88 6.13 -12.27 -13.74
CA ARG A 88 5.87 -13.60 -13.15
C ARG A 88 6.17 -14.72 -14.14
N LEU A 89 5.77 -14.57 -15.40
CA LEU A 89 6.05 -15.56 -16.45
C LEU A 89 7.56 -15.66 -16.74
N GLU A 90 8.25 -14.53 -16.87
CA GLU A 90 9.71 -14.48 -17.05
C GLU A 90 10.43 -15.16 -15.87
N ALA A 91 10.07 -14.85 -14.63
CA ALA A 91 10.63 -15.50 -13.43
C ALA A 91 10.33 -17.00 -13.36
N GLN A 92 9.14 -17.46 -13.77
CA GLN A 92 8.81 -18.88 -13.83
C GLN A 92 9.62 -19.63 -14.89
N LEU A 93 9.86 -19.01 -16.05
CA LEU A 93 10.71 -19.57 -17.10
C LEU A 93 12.16 -19.65 -16.63
N GLU A 94 12.69 -18.61 -16.00
CA GLU A 94 14.02 -18.62 -15.41
C GLU A 94 14.17 -19.71 -14.34
N MET A 95 13.16 -19.88 -13.48
CA MET A 95 13.15 -20.94 -12.46
C MET A 95 13.11 -22.35 -13.08
N LYS A 96 12.35 -22.55 -14.17
CA LYS A 96 12.32 -23.84 -14.89
C LYS A 96 13.66 -24.13 -15.56
N ASN A 97 14.22 -23.16 -16.27
CA ASN A 97 15.53 -23.27 -16.92
C ASN A 97 16.63 -23.54 -15.88
N ALA A 98 16.58 -22.86 -14.74
CA ALA A 98 17.45 -23.12 -13.60
C ALA A 98 17.32 -24.55 -13.07
N ARG A 99 16.09 -25.06 -12.90
CA ARG A 99 15.84 -26.43 -12.44
C ARG A 99 16.33 -27.48 -13.44
N GLU A 100 16.15 -27.23 -14.74
CA GLU A 100 16.65 -28.12 -15.79
C GLU A 100 18.19 -28.10 -15.86
N ALA A 101 18.81 -26.92 -15.79
CA ALA A 101 20.26 -26.79 -15.73
C ALA A 101 20.86 -27.45 -14.47
N ALA A 102 20.17 -27.34 -13.32
CA ALA A 102 20.56 -28.03 -12.09
C ALA A 102 20.50 -29.56 -12.26
N ARG A 103 19.44 -30.09 -12.88
CA ARG A 103 19.32 -31.52 -13.19
C ARG A 103 20.43 -32.00 -14.12
N GLN A 104 20.75 -31.22 -15.16
CA GLN A 104 21.84 -31.56 -16.09
C GLN A 104 23.20 -31.62 -15.37
N ARG A 105 23.51 -30.65 -14.49
CA ARG A 105 24.76 -30.69 -13.70
C ARG A 105 24.88 -31.95 -12.83
N VAL A 106 23.77 -32.40 -12.22
CA VAL A 106 23.77 -33.62 -11.40
C VAL A 106 24.03 -34.86 -12.26
N LEU A 107 23.44 -34.93 -13.45
CA LEU A 107 23.69 -36.02 -14.39
C LEU A 107 25.15 -36.02 -14.85
N ASP A 108 25.70 -34.86 -15.23
CA ASP A 108 27.10 -34.72 -15.66
C ASP A 108 28.08 -35.12 -14.54
N GLU A 109 27.79 -34.76 -13.28
CA GLU A 109 28.57 -35.14 -12.11
C GLU A 109 28.48 -36.65 -11.86
N PHE A 110 27.29 -37.25 -12.00
CA PHE A 110 27.10 -38.69 -11.87
C PHE A 110 27.84 -39.47 -12.97
N GLU A 111 27.71 -39.07 -14.24
CA GLU A 111 28.43 -39.67 -15.36
C GLU A 111 29.94 -39.55 -15.20
N SER A 112 30.44 -38.37 -14.80
CA SER A 112 31.87 -38.16 -14.51
C SER A 112 32.36 -39.04 -13.35
N SER A 113 31.53 -39.23 -12.32
CA SER A 113 31.84 -40.09 -11.18
C SER A 113 31.90 -41.57 -11.56
N GLN A 114 30.94 -42.06 -12.34
CA GLN A 114 30.90 -43.44 -12.85
C GLN A 114 32.08 -43.72 -13.78
N ASN A 115 32.39 -42.80 -14.70
CA ASN A 115 33.54 -42.92 -15.60
C ASN A 115 34.88 -42.87 -14.83
N GLY A 116 34.96 -42.14 -13.71
CA GLY A 116 36.11 -42.13 -12.82
C GLY A 116 36.28 -43.44 -12.02
N LEU A 117 35.19 -44.11 -11.66
CA LEU A 117 35.20 -45.40 -10.98
C LEU A 117 35.58 -46.55 -11.92
N GLY A 118 35.29 -46.44 -13.23
CA GLY A 118 35.65 -47.42 -14.25
C GLY A 118 37.14 -47.44 -14.64
N SER A 119 37.89 -46.35 -14.39
CA SER A 119 39.32 -46.25 -14.74
C SER A 119 40.28 -46.43 -13.54
N GLY A 120 39.75 -46.65 -12.33
CA GLY A 120 40.50 -46.70 -11.08
C GLY A 120 40.53 -48.05 -10.37
N VAL A 121 40.27 -49.17 -11.07
CA VAL A 121 40.37 -50.54 -10.50
C VAL A 121 41.76 -51.15 -10.71
N ILE A 122 42.76 -50.32 -10.99
CA ILE A 122 44.18 -50.69 -10.88
C ILE A 122 44.83 -49.68 -9.92
N ASP A 123 45.29 -50.22 -8.80
CA ASP A 123 45.94 -49.58 -7.65
C ASP A 123 45.05 -48.91 -6.60
N GLY A 124 44.88 -49.67 -5.51
CA GLY A 124 44.09 -49.30 -4.34
C GLY A 124 44.64 -48.10 -3.59
N LYS A 125 43.74 -47.14 -3.34
CA LYS A 125 43.62 -46.38 -2.08
C LYS A 125 42.29 -45.65 -2.09
N ALA A 126 41.29 -46.26 -1.45
CA ALA A 126 40.00 -45.62 -1.20
C ALA A 126 40.18 -44.49 -0.17
N GLN A 127 40.32 -43.26 -0.65
CA GLN A 127 40.33 -42.08 0.21
C GLN A 127 38.89 -41.61 0.41
N ARG A 128 38.24 -42.09 1.49
CA ARG A 128 36.99 -41.50 2.00
C ARG A 128 37.26 -40.04 2.38
N ARG A 129 36.68 -39.09 1.65
CA ARG A 129 36.57 -37.70 2.12
C ARG A 129 35.48 -37.65 3.20
N SER A 130 35.89 -37.74 4.46
CA SER A 130 35.07 -37.38 5.62
C SER A 130 34.97 -35.87 5.72
N LYS A 131 33.74 -35.38 5.86
CA LYS A 131 33.38 -34.00 6.18
C LYS A 131 33.96 -33.66 7.56
N VAL A 132 34.84 -32.66 7.62
CA VAL A 132 35.40 -32.14 8.88
C VAL A 132 34.31 -31.38 9.62
N GLY A 133 33.88 -31.93 10.76
CA GLY A 133 33.06 -31.28 11.77
C GLY A 133 33.75 -31.43 13.12
N ASN A 134 34.15 -30.31 13.70
CA ASN A 134 34.89 -30.20 14.97
C ASN A 134 33.97 -30.50 16.17
N GLY A 135 34.40 -31.36 17.09
CA GLY A 135 33.69 -31.62 18.35
C GLY A 135 34.34 -32.73 19.20
N ASN A 136 34.76 -32.37 20.41
CA ASN A 136 35.57 -33.16 21.34
C ASN A 136 34.90 -34.45 21.88
N GLY A 137 35.71 -35.52 21.94
CA GLY A 137 35.92 -36.41 23.09
C GLY A 137 34.75 -37.21 23.68
N ALA A 138 34.77 -38.54 23.48
CA ALA A 138 34.78 -39.54 24.57
C ALA A 138 34.82 -40.96 23.99
N GLU A 139 35.67 -41.80 24.58
CA GLU A 139 35.90 -43.20 24.24
C GLU A 139 34.65 -44.08 24.41
N SER A 140 34.45 -45.04 23.49
CA SER A 140 33.81 -46.33 23.80
C SER A 140 34.23 -47.40 22.79
N LYS A 141 34.40 -48.60 23.33
CA LYS A 141 35.16 -49.73 22.80
C LYS A 141 34.44 -50.51 21.68
N VAL A 142 35.24 -50.95 20.73
CA VAL A 142 35.34 -52.31 20.16
C VAL A 142 34.04 -53.08 19.92
N GLY A 143 33.73 -53.24 18.63
CA GLY A 143 33.62 -54.57 18.03
C GLY A 143 32.22 -55.08 17.73
N GLU A 144 31.83 -55.10 16.45
CA GLU A 144 31.15 -56.27 15.91
C GLU A 144 31.45 -56.42 14.41
N LYS A 145 32.23 -57.44 14.07
CA LYS A 145 32.41 -57.91 12.70
C LYS A 145 31.07 -58.51 12.24
N ARG A 146 30.34 -57.82 11.35
CA ARG A 146 29.31 -58.48 10.56
C ARG A 146 29.91 -58.99 9.26
N LYS A 147 29.68 -60.29 9.07
CA LYS A 147 30.07 -61.15 7.97
C LYS A 147 29.62 -60.56 6.63
N ALA A 148 30.40 -60.83 5.59
CA ALA A 148 30.03 -60.68 4.20
C ALA A 148 28.71 -61.43 3.91
N GLY A 149 27.59 -60.73 4.05
CA GLY A 149 26.32 -61.06 3.43
C GLY A 149 26.24 -60.27 2.13
N ALA A 150 25.73 -60.90 1.07
CA ALA A 150 25.48 -60.27 -0.21
C ALA A 150 24.79 -58.92 0.02
N PHE A 151 25.37 -57.87 -0.55
CA PHE A 151 24.80 -56.52 -0.51
C PHE A 151 23.56 -56.55 -1.42
N GLU A 152 22.41 -56.95 -0.87
CA GLU A 152 21.13 -56.80 -1.55
C GLU A 152 20.80 -55.31 -1.57
N LEU A 153 21.02 -54.69 -2.73
CA LEU A 153 20.59 -53.33 -3.03
C LEU A 153 19.06 -53.30 -2.98
N ASP A 154 18.53 -52.80 -1.87
CA ASP A 154 17.09 -52.60 -1.73
C ASP A 154 16.68 -51.41 -2.62
N GLU A 155 15.92 -51.68 -3.68
CA GLU A 155 15.55 -50.69 -4.71
C GLU A 155 14.91 -49.44 -4.08
N ASN A 156 14.12 -49.63 -3.03
CA ASN A 156 13.43 -48.55 -2.32
C ASN A 156 14.38 -47.63 -1.54
N GLU A 157 15.51 -48.14 -1.06
CA GLU A 157 16.53 -47.33 -0.36
C GLU A 157 17.37 -46.54 -1.36
N VAL A 158 17.68 -47.13 -2.51
CA VAL A 158 18.39 -46.46 -3.62
C VAL A 158 17.55 -45.31 -4.17
N GLU A 159 16.25 -45.52 -4.33
CA GLU A 159 15.32 -44.50 -4.83
C GLU A 159 15.21 -43.32 -3.86
N LYS A 160 15.11 -43.57 -2.55
CA LYS A 160 15.15 -42.51 -1.52
C LYS A 160 16.47 -41.75 -1.50
N LEU A 161 17.60 -42.44 -1.59
CA LEU A 161 18.91 -41.78 -1.60
C LEU A 161 19.08 -40.91 -2.85
N ALA A 162 18.54 -41.35 -3.99
CA ALA A 162 18.52 -40.58 -5.22
C ALA A 162 17.61 -39.35 -5.10
N GLU A 163 16.42 -39.49 -4.51
CA GLU A 163 15.52 -38.36 -4.23
C GLU A 163 16.17 -37.33 -3.30
N GLU A 164 16.78 -37.76 -2.20
CA GLU A 164 17.49 -36.90 -1.26
C GLU A 164 18.67 -36.16 -1.93
N ALA A 165 19.48 -36.87 -2.73
CA ALA A 165 20.58 -36.26 -3.48
C ALA A 165 20.09 -35.23 -4.52
N THR A 166 18.96 -35.50 -5.20
CA THR A 166 18.36 -34.54 -6.12
C THR A 166 17.83 -33.30 -5.40
N VAL A 167 17.24 -33.46 -4.21
CA VAL A 167 16.75 -32.34 -3.39
C VAL A 167 17.93 -31.49 -2.89
N GLU A 168 19.01 -32.12 -2.41
CA GLU A 168 20.22 -31.39 -1.98
C GLU A 168 20.86 -30.61 -3.14
N ALA A 169 20.95 -31.21 -4.33
CA ALA A 169 21.51 -30.55 -5.50
C ALA A 169 20.63 -29.39 -5.98
N LEU A 170 19.30 -29.54 -5.92
CA LEU A 170 18.34 -28.46 -6.20
C LEU A 170 18.47 -27.32 -5.19
N ASN A 171 18.69 -27.62 -3.90
CA ASN A 171 18.90 -26.60 -2.88
C ASN A 171 20.20 -25.82 -3.08
N ARG A 172 21.32 -26.50 -3.38
CA ARG A 172 22.62 -25.82 -3.65
C ARG A 172 22.56 -24.95 -4.89
N THR A 173 21.93 -25.43 -5.96
CA THR A 173 21.76 -24.63 -7.19
C THR A 173 20.81 -23.45 -6.98
N ALA A 174 19.79 -23.59 -6.14
CA ALA A 174 18.93 -22.47 -5.73
C ALA A 174 19.70 -21.41 -4.94
N GLU A 175 20.59 -21.80 -4.02
CA GLU A 175 21.47 -20.90 -3.26
C GLU A 175 22.45 -20.15 -4.19
N GLU A 176 23.13 -20.85 -5.09
CA GLU A 176 24.03 -20.25 -6.09
C GLU A 176 23.31 -19.22 -6.99
N LEU A 177 22.10 -19.54 -7.45
CA LEU A 177 21.30 -18.64 -8.28
C LEU A 177 20.80 -17.43 -7.49
N ALA A 178 20.46 -17.61 -6.21
CA ALA A 178 20.11 -16.52 -5.32
C ALA A 178 21.30 -15.57 -5.14
N GLU A 179 22.52 -16.09 -4.95
CA GLU A 179 23.74 -15.27 -4.87
C GLU A 179 24.05 -14.55 -6.18
N GLN A 180 23.93 -15.23 -7.33
CA GLN A 180 24.11 -14.62 -8.64
C GLN A 180 23.06 -13.52 -8.92
N SER A 181 21.82 -13.71 -8.46
CA SER A 181 20.77 -12.69 -8.61
C SER A 181 21.06 -11.44 -7.76
N LYS A 182 21.66 -11.59 -6.58
CA LYS A 182 22.15 -10.48 -5.76
C LYS A 182 23.30 -9.73 -6.45
N ALA A 183 24.15 -10.44 -7.20
CA ALA A 183 25.27 -9.84 -7.94
C ALA A 183 24.84 -9.10 -9.23
N LYS A 184 23.74 -9.51 -9.88
CA LYS A 184 23.26 -8.92 -11.16
C LYS A 184 22.63 -7.52 -11.01
N LEU A 185 22.19 -7.12 -9.82
CA LEU A 185 21.58 -5.81 -9.59
C LEU A 185 22.60 -4.85 -8.95
N PRO A 186 23.15 -3.87 -9.70
CA PRO A 186 24.25 -3.04 -9.23
C PRO A 186 23.74 -1.88 -8.35
N ASN A 187 22.88 -2.15 -7.36
CA ASN A 187 22.30 -1.11 -6.51
C ASN A 187 22.07 -1.61 -5.07
N PHE A 188 23.00 -1.27 -4.19
CA PHE A 188 22.96 -1.56 -2.74
C PHE A 188 21.74 -0.93 -2.01
N TRP A 189 21.13 0.11 -2.60
CA TRP A 189 20.02 0.86 -1.99
C TRP A 189 18.63 0.24 -2.16
N LEU A 190 18.53 -0.92 -2.81
CA LEU A 190 17.29 -1.68 -2.90
C LEU A 190 17.05 -2.43 -1.58
N PRO A 191 15.93 -2.18 -0.86
CA PRO A 191 15.63 -2.84 0.41
C PRO A 191 15.67 -4.37 0.36
N SER A 192 15.36 -4.95 -0.80
CA SER A 192 15.38 -6.39 -1.09
C SER A 192 16.79 -7.02 -1.13
N LEU A 193 17.86 -6.22 -1.23
CA LEU A 193 19.25 -6.68 -1.24
C LEU A 193 19.98 -6.46 0.09
N THR A 194 19.29 -5.94 1.10
CA THR A 194 19.86 -5.79 2.44
C THR A 194 19.98 -7.16 3.13
N PRO A 195 21.02 -7.40 3.96
CA PRO A 195 21.19 -8.67 4.67
C PRO A 195 20.07 -8.98 5.69
N SER A 196 19.21 -7.99 5.97
CA SER A 196 18.03 -8.12 6.82
C SER A 196 16.73 -8.33 6.03
N ALA A 197 16.79 -8.40 4.70
CA ALA A 197 15.64 -8.56 3.83
C ALA A 197 15.09 -9.99 3.92
N THR A 198 13.80 -10.10 4.24
CA THR A 198 13.07 -11.36 4.05
C THR A 198 12.78 -11.52 2.55
N PRO A 199 12.84 -12.73 1.98
CA PRO A 199 12.56 -12.94 0.55
C PRO A 199 11.13 -12.47 0.28
N ASP A 200 11.01 -11.41 -0.52
CA ASP A 200 9.73 -10.76 -0.82
C ASP A 200 8.79 -11.76 -1.51
N SER A 201 7.87 -12.35 -0.75
CA SER A 201 6.67 -12.92 -1.34
C SER A 201 5.91 -11.76 -1.95
N VAL A 202 5.83 -11.70 -3.29
CA VAL A 202 5.03 -10.69 -3.99
C VAL A 202 3.60 -10.80 -3.47
N LEU A 203 3.23 -9.91 -2.55
CA LEU A 203 1.91 -9.91 -1.96
C LEU A 203 0.92 -9.63 -3.09
N ASP A 204 -0.03 -10.54 -3.29
CA ASP A 204 -1.15 -10.29 -4.20
C ASP A 204 -2.04 -9.19 -3.60
N VAL A 205 -1.68 -7.95 -3.91
CA VAL A 205 -2.47 -6.78 -3.52
C VAL A 205 -3.73 -6.78 -4.38
N LYS A 206 -4.90 -6.89 -3.74
CA LYS A 206 -6.19 -6.71 -4.41
C LYS A 206 -6.28 -5.27 -4.92
N LEU A 207 -5.98 -5.07 -6.19
CA LEU A 207 -6.08 -3.76 -6.82
C LEU A 207 -7.55 -3.34 -6.85
N GLN A 208 -7.87 -2.28 -6.12
CA GLN A 208 -9.18 -1.64 -6.09
C GLN A 208 -9.01 -0.18 -6.48
N THR A 209 -10.05 0.39 -7.07
CA THR A 209 -10.08 1.84 -7.35
C THR A 209 -10.17 2.61 -6.04
N LEU A 210 -9.44 3.72 -5.96
CA LEU A 210 -9.23 4.49 -4.72
C LEU A 210 -9.70 5.93 -4.88
N CYS A 211 -10.20 6.51 -3.80
CA CYS A 211 -10.42 7.95 -3.70
C CYS A 211 -9.12 8.64 -3.26
N HIS A 212 -8.66 9.62 -4.04
CA HIS A 212 -7.43 10.38 -3.75
C HIS A 212 -7.69 11.73 -3.08
N ALA A 213 -8.94 12.04 -2.70
CA ALA A 213 -9.26 13.30 -2.02
C ALA A 213 -8.69 13.37 -0.58
N THR A 214 -8.34 12.22 0.00
CA THR A 214 -7.81 12.08 1.37
C THR A 214 -6.54 11.25 1.41
N LYS A 215 -5.73 11.50 2.45
CA LYS A 215 -4.59 10.69 2.84
C LYS A 215 -4.90 10.15 4.24
N PRO A 216 -5.09 8.82 4.45
CA PRO A 216 -4.94 7.72 3.49
C PRO A 216 -6.09 7.64 2.45
N PRO A 217 -5.83 7.09 1.25
CA PRO A 217 -6.86 6.84 0.24
C PRO A 217 -7.77 5.67 0.65
N HIS A 218 -9.06 5.75 0.32
CA HIS A 218 -10.04 4.69 0.61
C HIS A 218 -10.62 4.08 -0.68
N PRO A 219 -11.09 2.82 -0.63
CA PRO A 219 -11.66 2.17 -1.79
C PRO A 219 -13.00 2.80 -2.21
N VAL A 220 -13.15 3.09 -3.49
CA VAL A 220 -14.38 3.62 -4.09
C VAL A 220 -14.71 2.87 -5.37
N SER A 221 -15.98 2.54 -5.57
CA SER A 221 -16.47 1.91 -6.79
C SER A 221 -17.73 2.63 -7.28
N LEU A 222 -18.12 2.40 -8.54
CA LEU A 222 -19.33 3.00 -9.10
C LEU A 222 -20.61 2.67 -8.32
N LYS A 223 -20.65 1.49 -7.67
CA LYS A 223 -21.79 1.05 -6.87
C LYS A 223 -21.84 1.69 -5.49
N THR A 224 -20.70 2.13 -4.97
CA THR A 224 -20.63 2.81 -3.67
C THR A 224 -20.95 4.29 -3.78
N LEU A 225 -20.81 4.89 -4.96
CA LEU A 225 -21.18 6.28 -5.20
C LEU A 225 -22.68 6.51 -5.02
N THR A 226 -23.01 7.55 -4.26
CA THR A 226 -24.39 7.99 -4.03
C THR A 226 -24.64 9.28 -4.82
N ASN A 227 -25.77 9.38 -5.51
CA ASN A 227 -26.16 10.62 -6.19
C ASN A 227 -26.65 11.63 -5.15
N VAL A 228 -26.24 12.89 -5.31
CA VAL A 228 -26.60 13.99 -4.42
C VAL A 228 -27.50 14.97 -5.15
N LYS A 229 -28.55 15.42 -4.47
CA LYS A 229 -29.47 16.46 -4.94
C LYS A 229 -29.44 17.61 -3.95
N PHE A 230 -28.91 18.73 -4.41
CA PHE A 230 -29.02 20.00 -3.68
C PHE A 230 -30.30 20.70 -4.11
N GLU A 231 -31.05 21.20 -3.14
CA GLU A 231 -32.08 22.19 -3.40
C GLU A 231 -31.47 23.58 -3.44
N VAL A 232 -31.95 24.41 -4.35
CA VAL A 232 -31.46 25.76 -4.60
C VAL A 232 -32.61 26.74 -4.35
N ASP A 233 -32.33 27.81 -3.61
CA ASP A 233 -33.27 28.92 -3.50
C ASP A 233 -33.29 29.71 -4.81
N ALA A 234 -34.47 29.79 -5.44
CA ALA A 234 -34.64 30.50 -6.71
C ALA A 234 -34.52 32.04 -6.58
N SER A 235 -34.52 32.58 -5.36
CA SER A 235 -34.58 34.02 -5.09
C SER A 235 -33.26 34.78 -5.22
N ASP A 236 -32.10 34.10 -5.26
CA ASP A 236 -30.77 34.73 -5.16
C ASP A 236 -29.87 34.47 -6.37
N SER A 237 -30.39 34.73 -7.58
CA SER A 237 -29.74 34.41 -8.86
C SER A 237 -28.46 35.22 -9.18
N ILE A 238 -28.07 36.18 -8.33
CA ILE A 238 -27.06 37.19 -8.66
C ILE A 238 -25.66 36.82 -8.11
N LYS A 239 -25.55 35.96 -7.08
CA LYS A 239 -24.25 35.65 -6.44
C LYS A 239 -24.11 34.18 -6.01
N GLY A 240 -24.08 33.29 -6.99
CA GLY A 240 -23.75 31.88 -6.77
C GLY A 240 -24.92 31.06 -6.24
N VAL A 241 -24.94 29.78 -6.60
CA VAL A 241 -26.00 28.82 -6.26
C VAL A 241 -26.07 28.64 -4.74
N ALA A 242 -26.99 29.37 -4.09
CA ALA A 242 -27.25 29.23 -2.66
C ALA A 242 -28.01 27.92 -2.43
N CYS A 243 -27.30 26.90 -1.95
CA CYS A 243 -27.93 25.63 -1.60
C CYS A 243 -28.62 25.74 -0.22
N ILE A 244 -29.81 25.17 -0.11
CA ILE A 244 -30.61 25.14 1.11
C ILE A 244 -30.92 23.73 1.58
N CYS A 245 -31.21 23.62 2.88
CA CYS A 245 -31.78 22.41 3.45
C CYS A 245 -33.27 22.30 3.08
N PRO A 246 -33.74 21.15 2.55
CA PRO A 246 -35.13 20.96 2.13
C PRO A 246 -36.14 21.00 3.28
N VAL A 247 -35.69 20.79 4.51
CA VAL A 247 -36.56 20.63 5.67
C VAL A 247 -36.73 21.95 6.42
N CYS A 248 -35.63 22.62 6.73
CA CYS A 248 -35.64 23.86 7.52
C CYS A 248 -35.36 25.12 6.69
N ARG A 249 -35.11 25.00 5.38
CA ARG A 249 -34.73 26.09 4.46
C ARG A 249 -33.52 26.91 4.93
N LYS A 250 -32.69 26.34 5.80
CA LYS A 250 -31.45 26.96 6.25
C LYS A 250 -30.41 26.89 5.13
N SER A 251 -29.77 28.02 4.83
CA SER A 251 -28.67 28.08 3.86
C SER A 251 -27.51 27.18 4.28
N LEU A 252 -27.12 26.25 3.40
CA LEU A 252 -25.98 25.37 3.60
C LEU A 252 -24.70 26.15 3.26
N THR A 253 -23.78 26.21 4.21
CA THR A 253 -22.46 26.84 4.06
C THR A 253 -21.40 25.92 4.67
N ASN A 254 -20.10 26.16 4.42
CA ASN A 254 -19.02 25.32 5.00
C ASN A 254 -19.03 25.27 6.54
N ASN A 255 -19.73 26.19 7.21
CA ASN A 255 -19.83 26.21 8.66
C ASN A 255 -20.88 25.22 9.19
N VAL A 256 -21.91 24.92 8.38
CA VAL A 256 -22.99 24.02 8.76
C VAL A 256 -22.61 22.59 8.35
N LYS A 257 -22.72 21.64 9.28
CA LYS A 257 -22.61 20.21 8.95
C LYS A 257 -23.80 19.79 8.09
N ALA A 258 -23.51 19.22 6.94
CA ALA A 258 -24.51 18.76 5.98
C ALA A 258 -24.33 17.26 5.76
N HIS A 259 -25.45 16.54 5.67
CA HIS A 259 -25.47 15.09 5.53
C HIS A 259 -26.32 14.71 4.32
N VAL A 260 -25.85 13.72 3.56
CA VAL A 260 -26.59 13.13 2.45
C VAL A 260 -27.31 11.88 2.94
N VAL A 261 -28.59 11.76 2.64
CA VAL A 261 -29.34 10.53 2.87
C VAL A 261 -29.06 9.55 1.74
N ARG A 262 -28.54 8.35 2.05
CA ARG A 262 -28.08 7.39 1.03
C ARG A 262 -29.20 6.88 0.10
N SER A 263 -30.42 6.76 0.61
CA SER A 263 -31.55 6.20 -0.16
C SER A 263 -32.10 7.16 -1.22
N CYS A 264 -32.17 8.46 -0.93
CA CYS A 264 -32.80 9.45 -1.82
C CYS A 264 -31.83 10.51 -2.37
N GLY A 265 -30.66 10.69 -1.77
CA GLY A 265 -29.65 11.65 -2.21
C GLY A 265 -29.87 13.09 -1.77
N HIS A 266 -30.91 13.40 -0.98
CA HIS A 266 -31.15 14.76 -0.49
C HIS A 266 -30.13 15.16 0.57
N VAL A 267 -29.71 16.43 0.53
CA VAL A 267 -28.77 17.02 1.49
C VAL A 267 -29.53 17.75 2.60
N VAL A 268 -29.32 17.33 3.85
CA VAL A 268 -30.01 17.85 5.03
C VAL A 268 -28.98 18.38 6.02
N CYS A 269 -29.30 19.43 6.78
CA CYS A 269 -28.42 19.92 7.84
C CYS A 269 -28.36 18.96 9.03
N GLY A 270 -27.26 18.98 9.80
CA GLY A 270 -27.05 18.09 10.95
C GLY A 270 -28.20 18.11 11.96
N THR A 271 -28.77 19.28 12.24
CA THR A 271 -29.92 19.39 13.16
C THR A 271 -31.14 18.64 12.65
N CYS A 272 -31.53 18.81 11.39
CA CYS A 272 -32.69 18.11 10.82
C CYS A 272 -32.44 16.61 10.62
N MET A 273 -31.18 16.21 10.43
CA MET A 273 -30.83 14.79 10.44
C MET A 273 -31.09 14.20 11.82
N GLU A 274 -30.56 14.81 12.88
CA GLU A 274 -30.66 14.31 14.25
C GLU A 274 -32.09 14.35 14.81
N THR A 275 -32.83 15.43 14.54
CA THR A 275 -34.16 15.64 15.14
C THR A 275 -35.31 14.99 14.36
N LEU A 276 -35.17 14.78 13.05
CA LEU A 276 -36.28 14.31 12.20
C LEU A 276 -35.93 13.00 11.48
N CYS A 277 -34.77 12.92 10.84
CA CYS A 277 -34.47 11.76 9.98
C CYS A 277 -34.05 10.50 10.76
N ILE A 278 -33.31 10.66 11.85
CA ILE A 278 -32.90 9.54 12.73
C ILE A 278 -34.09 8.94 13.51
N PRO A 279 -34.94 9.72 14.21
CA PRO A 279 -36.05 9.16 14.96
C PRO A 279 -37.09 8.50 14.05
N ASP A 280 -37.44 9.15 12.94
CA ASP A 280 -38.46 8.63 12.02
C ASP A 280 -37.94 7.53 11.08
N LYS A 281 -36.61 7.31 11.04
CA LYS A 281 -35.92 6.35 10.14
C LYS A 281 -36.31 6.51 8.66
N GLN A 282 -36.67 7.72 8.27
CA GLN A 282 -37.07 8.10 6.92
C GLN A 282 -36.53 9.50 6.60
N CYS A 283 -36.43 9.81 5.31
CA CYS A 283 -36.08 11.16 4.89
C CYS A 283 -37.25 12.11 5.16
N ALA A 284 -37.03 13.16 5.95
CA ALA A 284 -38.06 14.15 6.28
C ALA A 284 -38.60 14.95 5.07
N HIS A 285 -37.91 14.94 3.93
CA HIS A 285 -38.36 15.63 2.72
C HIS A 285 -39.21 14.74 1.79
N CYS A 286 -38.78 13.50 1.54
CA CYS A 286 -39.42 12.63 0.54
C CYS A 286 -40.03 11.35 1.11
N GLY A 287 -39.98 11.14 2.43
CA GLY A 287 -40.55 9.97 3.10
C GLY A 287 -39.86 8.64 2.78
N THR A 288 -38.78 8.63 2.01
CA THR A 288 -38.06 7.39 1.69
C THR A 288 -37.41 6.81 2.95
N PRO A 289 -37.57 5.51 3.24
CA PRO A 289 -36.94 4.90 4.40
C PRO A 289 -35.41 4.92 4.28
N THR A 290 -34.71 5.17 5.39
CA THR A 290 -33.24 5.20 5.42
C THR A 290 -32.61 3.83 5.68
N MET A 291 -33.39 2.92 6.27
CA MET A 291 -32.96 1.56 6.63
C MET A 291 -33.49 0.53 5.64
N GLU A 292 -32.86 0.41 4.47
CA GLU A 292 -33.08 -0.78 3.63
C GLU A 292 -32.25 -1.94 4.18
N LYS A 293 -32.91 -3.01 4.64
CA LYS A 293 -32.34 -4.24 5.25
C LYS A 293 -31.19 -4.93 4.47
N LYS A 294 -30.84 -4.44 3.26
CA LYS A 294 -29.84 -5.04 2.36
C LYS A 294 -28.53 -4.23 2.20
N LYS A 295 -28.43 -2.97 2.63
CA LYS A 295 -27.20 -2.17 2.43
C LYS A 295 -26.39 -2.10 3.73
N LYS A 296 -25.26 -2.83 3.78
CA LYS A 296 -24.26 -2.77 4.87
C LYS A 296 -23.45 -1.46 4.81
N GLY A 297 -24.07 -0.32 5.07
CA GLY A 297 -23.40 0.98 5.06
C GLY A 297 -24.10 2.00 5.97
N GLN A 298 -23.39 3.08 6.30
CA GLN A 298 -23.97 4.21 7.03
C GLN A 298 -25.13 4.79 6.20
N ALA A 299 -26.31 4.92 6.82
CA ALA A 299 -27.53 5.42 6.16
C ALA A 299 -27.43 6.92 5.78
N PHE A 300 -26.59 7.64 6.52
CA PHE A 300 -26.29 9.05 6.32
C PHE A 300 -24.80 9.21 6.10
N ILE A 301 -24.43 10.04 5.12
CA ILE A 301 -23.04 10.33 4.76
C ILE A 301 -22.79 11.80 5.12
N GLU A 302 -21.86 12.09 6.03
CA GLU A 302 -21.47 13.47 6.34
C GLU A 302 -20.63 14.04 5.18
N LEU A 303 -21.05 15.16 4.60
CA LEU A 303 -20.29 15.83 3.56
C LEU A 303 -19.04 16.46 4.17
N ARG A 304 -17.86 16.08 3.64
CA ARG A 304 -16.60 16.63 4.12
C ARG A 304 -16.52 18.11 3.76
N ARG A 305 -16.33 18.93 4.78
CA ARG A 305 -16.23 20.39 4.69
C ARG A 305 -14.82 20.83 5.02
N GLU A 306 -14.37 21.88 4.35
CA GLU A 306 -13.14 22.58 4.70
C GLU A 306 -13.50 23.95 5.28
N GLY A 307 -12.78 24.37 6.30
CA GLY A 307 -13.01 25.67 6.92
C GLY A 307 -11.82 26.11 7.77
N THR A 308 -11.77 27.42 8.00
CA THR A 308 -10.65 28.11 8.64
C THR A 308 -10.88 28.39 10.13
N GLY A 309 -12.06 28.09 10.65
CA GLY A 309 -12.41 28.34 12.06
C GLY A 309 -11.91 27.25 13.02
N PHE A 310 -11.69 27.61 14.29
CA PHE A 310 -11.31 26.68 15.36
C PHE A 310 -12.33 25.54 15.58
N ALA A 311 -13.60 25.76 15.19
CA ALA A 311 -14.69 24.79 15.22
C ALA A 311 -15.00 24.16 13.83
N ALA A 312 -14.18 24.43 12.81
CA ALA A 312 -14.39 23.93 11.45
C ALA A 312 -13.64 22.61 11.21
N GLY A 313 -14.28 21.68 10.49
CA GLY A 313 -13.79 20.30 10.26
C GLY A 313 -12.73 20.16 9.16
N GLY A 314 -11.71 21.02 9.14
CA GLY A 314 -10.66 21.03 8.10
C GLY A 314 -9.26 21.33 8.63
N GLN A 315 -8.24 21.19 7.77
CA GLN A 315 -6.87 21.57 8.10
C GLN A 315 -6.64 23.05 7.79
N ALA A 316 -6.80 23.91 8.81
CA ALA A 316 -6.60 25.36 8.67
C ALA A 316 -5.13 25.79 8.71
N GLU A 317 -4.20 24.88 9.00
CA GLU A 317 -2.77 25.16 9.14
C GLU A 317 -1.95 24.32 8.17
N ALA A 318 -1.24 24.97 7.25
CA ALA A 318 -0.25 24.34 6.40
C ALA A 318 1.10 24.30 7.13
N LYS A 319 1.79 23.16 7.06
CA LYS A 319 3.16 23.01 7.57
C LYS A 319 4.10 22.70 6.42
N LYS A 320 5.13 23.52 6.23
CA LYS A 320 6.21 23.28 5.28
C LYS A 320 7.52 23.16 6.03
N TYR A 321 8.29 22.12 5.75
CA TYR A 321 9.65 21.99 6.25
C TYR A 321 10.61 22.40 5.14
N ASP A 322 11.32 23.50 5.35
CA ASP A 322 12.41 23.94 4.48
C ASP A 322 13.74 23.54 5.13
N LEU A 323 14.61 22.85 4.38
CA LEU A 323 15.97 22.58 4.81
C LEU A 323 16.78 23.88 4.74
N PRO A 324 17.55 24.24 5.79
CA PRO A 324 18.52 25.32 5.67
C PRO A 324 19.50 24.96 4.56
N PHE A 325 19.69 25.87 3.60
CA PHE A 325 20.71 25.72 2.58
C PHE A 325 22.08 25.75 3.30
N GLN A 326 22.72 24.59 3.45
CA GLN A 326 24.12 24.51 3.88
C GLN A 326 24.99 24.91 2.68
N GLY A 327 25.19 26.22 2.53
CA GLY A 327 26.24 26.78 1.70
C GLY A 327 27.50 27.00 2.52
#